data_AF-A0A7Y7CGN7-F1
#
_entry.id   AF-A0A7Y7CGN7-F1
#
_cell.length_a   1.000
_cell.length_b   1.000
_cell.length_c   1.000
_cell.angle_alpha   90.00
_cell.angle_beta   90.00
_cell.angle_gamma   90.00
#
_symmetry.space_group_name_H-M   'P 1'
#
loop_
_entity.id
_entity.type
_entity.pdbx_description
1 polymer ?
#
loop_
_entity_poly.entity_id
_entity_poly.type
_entity_poly.pdbx_seq_one_letter_code
_entity_poly.pdbx_strand_id
1 'polypeptide(L)'
;MRVAQRENEQWVEEQLKPLPFELQRKFRAEYNKSQTMYSANTQLRQSVDTIRKVMPQGFAGIPLDYGEDDLRSMAKDCSEHCHQRAKKFPYLKQRLIPLTAFPVNGFSSSSKPVNEYVNDIVMLRNLYVGLKGYAESKDVALPNVANPIGSEKAIGSMSEEAIIKHARFLLTTIAKLKDYSWWLRQLRKAHNRKVEKACHAANIVNKYWGIYASDISVNRRAGQIARNQKMLEEHEAVNESGDRFTLAELSDKNVSNPVNRRNELMVRIRGTEDFAKQEGLVGVFLTITCPLKYHRSFSKSGEPNPKWEGFTPKDGQDYLNILWQRIRAAFQREQIYPLGIRVAEPQHDGTPHWHLLLFTEANQVDEMISICRDYAMREDGNEPGAEKYRFDAKLIDAKKGSATGYIAKYICKNIDGSNLESGIYGEDPIEAAQRVETWRSVWGIRQFEFIGGCSVTTWRELRRLSKESELPEEVEAIRHAADESDWCKFNQLMGGFFCKRKEQTLRPHYSFKFDASTGEVKESKYGDSFIERLVGLKYKAQTFITRLHQWSVEKIGTARVAPLGVL
;
A
#
# COMPACT_ATOMS: atom_id res chain seq x y z
N MET A 1 16.10 49.91 18.06
CA MET A 1 15.02 49.56 17.11
C MET A 1 15.52 48.79 15.89
N ARG A 2 16.43 49.31 15.05
CA ARG A 2 16.91 48.58 13.84
C ARG A 2 17.60 47.23 14.13
N VAL A 3 18.35 47.11 15.23
CA VAL A 3 19.00 45.85 15.64
C VAL A 3 17.97 44.80 16.06
N ALA A 4 17.04 45.15 16.96
CA ALA A 4 15.97 44.25 17.40
C ALA A 4 15.05 43.79 16.25
N GLN A 5 14.79 44.65 15.26
CA GLN A 5 14.03 44.27 14.07
C GLN A 5 14.80 43.26 13.21
N ARG A 6 16.12 43.47 13.02
CA ARG A 6 16.99 42.55 12.27
C ARG A 6 17.12 41.19 12.97
N GLU A 7 17.29 41.18 14.29
CA GLU A 7 17.32 39.95 15.10
C GLU A 7 15.99 39.19 14.99
N ASN A 8 14.86 39.91 14.98
CA ASN A 8 13.55 39.30 14.81
C ASN A 8 13.37 38.69 13.41
N GLU A 9 13.76 39.41 12.35
CA GLU A 9 13.70 38.90 10.97
C GLU A 9 14.57 37.65 10.80
N GLN A 10 15.76 37.63 11.39
CA GLN A 10 16.63 36.46 11.42
C GLN A 10 15.98 35.29 12.16
N TRP A 11 15.38 35.52 13.33
CA TRP A 11 14.66 34.48 14.06
C TRP A 11 13.50 33.89 13.25
N VAL A 12 12.71 34.72 12.57
CA VAL A 12 11.62 34.27 11.69
C VAL A 12 12.16 33.40 10.55
N GLU A 13 13.27 33.80 9.92
CA GLU A 13 13.92 33.01 8.88
C GLU A 13 14.40 31.66 9.40
N GLU A 14 15.03 31.62 10.57
CA GLU A 14 15.48 30.38 11.21
C GLU A 14 14.32 29.42 11.53
N GLN A 15 13.16 29.93 11.94
CA GLN A 15 11.97 29.11 12.17
C GLN A 15 11.39 28.52 10.89
N LEU A 16 11.44 29.26 9.79
CA LEU A 16 10.79 28.90 8.53
C LEU A 16 11.67 28.06 7.61
N LYS A 17 12.99 28.27 7.63
CA LYS A 17 13.97 27.60 6.77
C LYS A 17 13.80 26.07 6.68
N PRO A 18 13.47 25.33 7.77
CA PRO A 18 13.31 23.88 7.69
C PRO A 18 12.04 23.40 6.97
N LEU A 19 11.09 24.29 6.68
CA LEU A 19 9.78 23.96 6.12
C LEU A 19 9.78 24.05 4.59
N PRO A 20 8.90 23.31 3.88
CA PRO A 20 8.66 23.51 2.45
C PRO A 20 8.29 24.95 2.13
N PHE A 21 8.69 25.43 0.96
CA PHE A 21 8.49 26.80 0.51
C PHE A 21 7.03 27.27 0.64
N GLU A 22 6.05 26.42 0.34
CA GLU A 22 4.64 26.77 0.42
C GLU A 22 4.19 27.00 1.87
N LEU A 23 4.72 26.23 2.83
CA LEU A 23 4.48 26.46 4.26
C LEU A 23 5.17 27.74 4.73
N GLN A 24 6.40 28.01 4.26
CA GLN A 24 7.08 29.26 4.55
C GLN A 24 6.25 30.46 4.08
N ARG A 25 5.74 30.42 2.84
CA ARG A 25 4.89 31.46 2.27
C ARG A 25 3.61 31.67 3.09
N LYS A 26 2.94 30.57 3.47
CA LYS A 26 1.73 30.64 4.32
C LYS A 26 2.04 31.32 5.65
N PHE A 27 3.03 30.83 6.37
CA PHE A 27 3.35 31.35 7.70
C PHE A 27 3.87 32.79 7.65
N ARG A 28 4.60 33.20 6.60
CA ARG A 28 4.94 34.63 6.39
C ARG A 28 3.71 35.49 6.17
N ALA A 29 2.74 35.01 5.38
CA ALA A 29 1.50 35.74 5.15
C ALA A 29 0.67 35.88 6.44
N GLU A 30 0.59 34.84 7.27
CA GLU A 30 -0.05 34.89 8.59
C GLU A 30 0.70 35.80 9.56
N TYR A 31 2.02 35.70 9.59
CA TYR A 31 2.90 36.54 10.40
C TYR A 31 2.67 38.03 10.11
N ASN A 32 2.62 38.41 8.83
CA ASN A 32 2.43 39.80 8.40
C ASN A 32 1.02 40.35 8.66
N LYS A 33 0.02 39.48 8.91
CA LYS A 33 -1.35 39.89 9.27
C LYS A 33 -1.51 40.19 10.76
N SER A 34 -0.55 39.77 11.59
CA SER A 34 -0.64 39.94 13.03
C SER A 34 -0.51 41.41 13.43
N GLN A 35 -1.34 41.85 14.38
CA GLN A 35 -1.37 43.23 14.85
C GLN A 35 -0.08 43.66 15.58
N THR A 36 0.61 42.70 16.22
CA THR A 36 1.83 42.94 16.97
C THR A 36 2.89 41.88 16.68
N MET A 37 4.16 42.27 16.76
CA MET A 37 5.30 41.36 16.62
C MET A 37 5.27 40.23 17.66
N TYR A 38 4.85 40.52 18.89
CA TYR A 38 4.72 39.51 19.94
C TYR A 38 3.70 38.43 19.59
N SER A 39 2.52 38.83 19.09
CA SER A 39 1.50 37.88 18.63
C SER A 39 2.00 37.07 17.43
N ALA A 40 2.63 37.74 16.46
CA ALA A 40 3.17 37.11 15.26
C ALA A 40 4.20 36.02 15.60
N ASN A 41 5.17 36.35 16.46
CA ASN A 41 6.19 35.41 16.93
C ASN A 41 5.59 34.25 17.72
N THR A 42 4.60 34.54 18.58
CA THR A 42 3.94 33.51 19.39
C THR A 42 3.21 32.51 18.51
N GLN A 43 2.44 32.97 17.53
CA GLN A 43 1.71 32.12 16.58
C GLN A 43 2.68 31.31 15.71
N LEU A 44 3.70 31.95 15.13
CA LEU A 44 4.69 31.26 14.30
C LEU A 44 5.39 30.15 15.08
N ARG A 45 5.84 30.44 16.31
CA ARG A 45 6.47 29.45 17.19
C ARG A 45 5.52 28.28 17.48
N GLN A 46 4.28 28.55 17.85
CA GLN A 46 3.29 27.50 18.14
C GLN A 46 3.02 26.60 16.93
N SER A 47 2.90 27.18 15.73
CA SER A 47 2.72 26.43 14.49
C SER A 47 3.93 25.55 14.18
N VAL A 48 5.14 26.09 14.26
CA VAL A 48 6.39 25.35 14.00
C VAL A 48 6.61 24.26 15.06
N ASP A 49 6.34 24.54 16.33
CA ASP A 49 6.45 23.56 17.41
C ASP A 49 5.43 22.42 17.25
N THR A 50 4.23 22.71 16.76
CA THR A 50 3.23 21.67 16.45
C THR A 50 3.74 20.73 15.36
N ILE A 51 4.33 21.27 14.29
CA ILE A 51 4.96 20.46 13.23
C ILE A 51 6.12 19.62 13.80
N ARG A 52 6.98 20.25 14.60
CA ARG A 52 8.15 19.59 15.21
C ARG A 52 7.75 18.44 16.12
N LYS A 53 6.71 18.61 16.95
CA LYS A 53 6.22 17.61 17.92
C LYS A 53 5.72 16.33 17.26
N VAL A 54 5.11 16.44 16.07
CA VAL A 54 4.59 15.26 15.39
C VAL A 54 5.67 14.50 14.62
N MET A 55 6.87 15.04 14.47
CA MET A 55 7.97 14.36 13.77
C MET A 55 8.86 13.60 14.76
N PRO A 56 9.11 12.29 14.57
CA PRO A 56 9.92 11.50 15.51
C PRO A 56 11.34 12.04 15.77
N GLN A 57 11.95 12.67 14.75
CA GLN A 57 13.30 13.25 14.81
C GLN A 57 13.27 14.79 14.68
N GLY A 58 12.10 15.41 14.92
CA GLY A 58 11.89 16.82 14.56
C GLY A 58 12.18 17.06 13.08
N PHE A 59 12.99 18.08 12.77
CA PHE A 59 13.41 18.40 11.40
C PHE A 59 14.68 17.66 10.93
N ALA A 60 15.29 16.83 11.76
CA ALA A 60 16.46 16.02 11.36
C ALA A 60 16.07 14.91 10.37
N GLY A 61 17.05 14.30 9.69
CA GLY A 61 16.81 13.25 8.70
C GLY A 61 16.73 13.79 7.27
N ILE A 62 15.66 13.47 6.55
CA ILE A 62 15.42 14.01 5.20
C ILE A 62 14.82 15.42 5.31
N PRO A 63 15.43 16.47 4.74
CA PRO A 63 14.84 17.81 4.73
C PRO A 63 13.51 17.88 3.96
N LEU A 64 12.58 18.71 4.41
CA LEU A 64 11.22 18.77 3.87
C LEU A 64 11.16 19.41 2.47
N ASP A 65 12.09 20.31 2.19
CA ASP A 65 12.22 21.09 0.95
C ASP A 65 12.95 20.33 -0.17
N TYR A 66 13.52 19.16 0.11
CA TYR A 66 14.21 18.34 -0.91
C TYR A 66 13.32 18.07 -2.13
N GLY A 67 13.92 18.27 -3.31
CA GLY A 67 13.37 17.89 -4.60
C GLY A 67 13.77 16.46 -5.00
N GLU A 68 13.38 16.10 -6.22
CA GLU A 68 13.67 14.76 -6.78
C GLU A 68 15.18 14.53 -6.97
N ASP A 69 15.94 15.54 -7.38
CA ASP A 69 17.39 15.43 -7.58
C ASP A 69 18.15 15.33 -6.25
N ASP A 70 17.70 16.05 -5.21
CA ASP A 70 18.25 15.93 -3.85
C ASP A 70 18.06 14.50 -3.32
N LEU A 71 16.85 13.93 -3.49
CA LEU A 71 16.57 12.55 -3.09
C LEU A 71 17.42 11.54 -3.86
N ARG A 72 17.75 11.79 -5.14
CA ARG A 72 18.66 10.96 -5.92
C ARG A 72 20.09 11.06 -5.42
N SER A 73 20.57 12.27 -5.14
CA SER A 73 21.90 12.48 -4.57
C SER A 73 22.01 11.77 -3.22
N MET A 74 21.05 11.99 -2.33
CA MET A 74 21.00 11.36 -1.01
C MET A 74 20.91 9.82 -1.10
N ALA A 75 20.15 9.26 -2.06
CA ALA A 75 20.08 7.82 -2.27
C ALA A 75 21.44 7.21 -2.65
N LYS A 76 22.21 7.93 -3.49
CA LYS A 76 23.56 7.53 -3.88
C LYS A 76 24.47 7.50 -2.65
N ASP A 77 24.49 8.59 -1.89
CA ASP A 77 25.31 8.70 -0.67
C ASP A 77 24.97 7.63 0.36
N CYS A 78 23.67 7.36 0.57
CA CYS A 78 23.23 6.34 1.50
C CYS A 78 23.64 4.93 1.04
N SER A 79 23.49 4.62 -0.24
CA SER A 79 23.91 3.33 -0.80
C SER A 79 25.42 3.13 -0.70
N GLU A 80 26.21 4.16 -0.98
CA GLU A 80 27.68 4.13 -0.90
C GLU A 80 28.14 3.98 0.56
N HIS A 81 27.55 4.74 1.49
CA HIS A 81 27.83 4.59 2.92
C HIS A 81 27.62 3.15 3.40
N CYS A 82 26.49 2.55 3.04
CA CYS A 82 26.18 1.17 3.40
C CYS A 82 27.13 0.17 2.74
N HIS A 83 27.51 0.44 1.48
CA HIS A 83 28.47 -0.36 0.76
C HIS A 83 29.85 -0.35 1.43
N GLN A 84 30.36 0.83 1.79
CA GLN A 84 31.65 1.00 2.47
C GLN A 84 31.67 0.34 3.86
N ARG A 85 30.56 0.40 4.60
CA ARG A 85 30.46 -0.28 5.90
C ARG A 85 30.43 -1.80 5.74
N ALA A 86 29.73 -2.31 4.72
CA ALA A 86 29.68 -3.74 4.43
C ALA A 86 31.02 -4.30 3.90
N LYS A 87 31.83 -3.48 3.18
CA LYS A 87 33.17 -3.86 2.69
C LYS A 87 34.13 -4.28 3.80
N LYS A 88 33.91 -3.87 5.05
CA LYS A 88 34.71 -4.31 6.22
C LYS A 88 34.53 -5.80 6.54
N PHE A 89 33.52 -6.45 5.96
CA PHE A 89 33.19 -7.86 6.19
C PHE A 89 33.00 -8.61 4.85
N PRO A 90 34.00 -8.61 3.95
CA PRO A 90 33.83 -9.08 2.57
C PRO A 90 33.56 -10.59 2.49
N TYR A 91 34.08 -11.35 3.45
CA TYR A 91 33.98 -12.81 3.51
C TYR A 91 32.63 -13.31 4.01
N LEU A 92 31.84 -12.50 4.74
CA LEU A 92 30.62 -12.99 5.42
C LEU A 92 29.59 -13.51 4.43
N LYS A 93 29.42 -12.83 3.29
CA LYS A 93 28.49 -13.30 2.25
C LYS A 93 28.93 -14.66 1.73
N GLN A 94 30.19 -14.80 1.31
CA GLN A 94 30.72 -16.04 0.74
C GLN A 94 30.66 -17.20 1.75
N ARG A 95 31.03 -16.96 3.01
CA ARG A 95 30.97 -17.98 4.06
C ARG A 95 29.55 -18.43 4.39
N LEU A 96 28.55 -17.56 4.27
CA LEU A 96 27.15 -17.90 4.56
C LEU A 96 26.39 -18.47 3.35
N ILE A 97 26.97 -18.49 2.14
CA ILE A 97 26.31 -19.10 0.95
C ILE A 97 25.90 -20.56 1.23
N PRO A 98 26.76 -21.45 1.75
CA PRO A 98 26.37 -22.85 1.97
C PRO A 98 25.21 -23.03 2.95
N LEU A 99 25.06 -22.12 3.91
CA LEU A 99 23.98 -22.10 4.90
C LEU A 99 22.67 -21.52 4.33
N THR A 100 22.78 -20.53 3.44
CA THR A 100 21.63 -19.72 3.00
C THR A 100 21.15 -20.07 1.60
N ALA A 101 21.88 -20.87 0.83
CA ALA A 101 21.41 -21.42 -0.42
C ALA A 101 20.12 -22.23 -0.19
N PHE A 102 19.21 -22.16 -1.15
CA PHE A 102 17.98 -22.93 -1.09
C PHE A 102 18.30 -24.42 -1.30
N PRO A 103 17.72 -25.33 -0.49
CA PRO A 103 17.98 -26.75 -0.63
C PRO A 103 17.53 -27.25 -2.00
N VAL A 104 18.42 -27.95 -2.71
CA VAL A 104 18.07 -28.70 -3.93
C VAL A 104 17.54 -30.06 -3.48
N ASN A 105 16.31 -30.43 -3.88
CA ASN A 105 15.66 -31.71 -3.52
C ASN A 105 15.52 -31.97 -2.00
N GLY A 106 15.42 -30.91 -1.19
CA GLY A 106 15.25 -31.05 0.27
C GLY A 106 16.54 -31.30 1.06
N PHE A 107 17.71 -31.33 0.41
CA PHE A 107 19.00 -31.46 1.08
C PHE A 107 19.66 -30.08 1.28
N SER A 108 20.15 -29.83 2.50
CA SER A 108 21.00 -28.65 2.78
C SER A 108 22.29 -28.75 1.98
N SER A 109 22.72 -27.66 1.34
CA SER A 109 24.01 -27.57 0.65
C SER A 109 25.20 -27.46 1.60
N SER A 110 24.96 -27.27 2.90
CA SER A 110 26.03 -27.15 3.90
C SER A 110 26.52 -28.53 4.35
N SER A 111 27.80 -28.81 4.13
CA SER A 111 28.50 -29.96 4.73
C SER A 111 28.86 -29.73 6.21
N LYS A 112 28.69 -28.50 6.71
CA LYS A 112 29.05 -28.09 8.09
C LYS A 112 27.80 -27.95 8.97
N PRO A 113 27.88 -28.31 10.27
CA PRO A 113 26.84 -28.01 11.24
C PRO A 113 26.54 -26.51 11.33
N VAL A 114 25.28 -26.14 11.52
CA VAL A 114 24.85 -24.73 11.61
C VAL A 114 25.54 -23.96 12.74
N ASN A 115 25.95 -24.65 13.81
CA ASN A 115 26.73 -24.09 14.91
C ASN A 115 28.05 -23.45 14.46
N GLU A 116 28.67 -23.91 13.37
CA GLU A 116 29.92 -23.31 12.86
C GLU A 116 29.71 -21.92 12.23
N TYR A 117 28.46 -21.55 11.90
CA TYR A 117 28.12 -20.25 11.29
C TYR A 117 27.68 -19.21 12.31
N VAL A 118 27.52 -19.56 13.58
CA VAL A 118 26.96 -18.67 14.62
C VAL A 118 27.74 -17.36 14.69
N ASN A 119 29.07 -17.40 14.71
CA ASN A 119 29.90 -16.20 14.78
C ASN A 119 29.74 -15.30 13.55
N ASP A 120 29.65 -15.89 12.36
CA ASP A 120 29.42 -15.15 11.11
C ASP A 120 28.05 -14.46 11.14
N ILE A 121 27.03 -15.11 11.68
CA ILE A 121 25.68 -14.56 11.83
C ILE A 121 25.66 -13.43 12.88
N VAL A 122 26.36 -13.57 14.00
CA VAL A 122 26.51 -12.49 14.99
C VAL A 122 27.17 -11.25 14.36
N MET A 123 28.25 -11.43 13.60
CA MET A 123 28.90 -10.32 12.90
C MET A 123 27.96 -9.66 11.89
N LEU A 124 27.22 -10.46 11.11
CA LEU A 124 26.24 -9.96 10.14
C LEU A 124 25.10 -9.17 10.82
N ARG A 125 24.63 -9.65 11.98
CA ARG A 125 23.63 -8.95 12.79
C ARG A 125 24.17 -7.60 13.27
N ASN A 126 25.39 -7.56 13.79
CA ASN A 126 25.99 -6.30 14.27
C ASN A 126 26.16 -5.28 13.13
N LEU A 127 26.57 -5.75 11.95
CA LEU A 127 26.58 -4.91 10.74
C LEU A 127 25.18 -4.39 10.42
N TYR A 128 24.17 -5.26 10.41
CA TYR A 128 22.78 -4.88 10.15
C TYR A 128 22.26 -3.84 11.16
N VAL A 129 22.49 -4.03 12.46
CA VAL A 129 22.05 -3.09 13.51
C VAL A 129 22.66 -1.70 13.29
N GLY A 130 23.95 -1.64 12.95
CA GLY A 130 24.60 -0.36 12.61
C GLY A 130 24.00 0.31 11.36
N LEU A 131 23.72 -0.48 10.32
CA LEU A 131 23.08 0.04 9.10
C LEU A 131 21.62 0.43 9.31
N LYS A 132 20.90 -0.26 10.21
CA LYS A 132 19.54 0.07 10.62
C LYS A 132 19.50 1.42 11.31
N GLY A 133 20.38 1.67 12.27
CA GLY A 133 20.50 2.98 12.92
C GLY A 133 20.82 4.09 11.90
N TYR A 134 21.68 3.82 10.92
CA TYR A 134 21.92 4.77 9.83
C TYR A 134 20.66 5.05 8.99
N ALA A 135 19.91 4.01 8.59
CA ALA A 135 18.67 4.18 7.82
C ALA A 135 17.59 4.93 8.60
N GLU A 136 17.42 4.64 9.89
CA GLU A 136 16.49 5.33 10.77
C GLU A 136 16.87 6.80 10.96
N SER A 137 18.16 7.13 10.97
CA SER A 137 18.64 8.53 10.96
C SER A 137 18.26 9.29 9.68
N LYS A 138 17.85 8.58 8.61
CA LYS A 138 17.38 9.13 7.34
C LYS A 138 15.88 8.93 7.14
N ASP A 139 15.10 8.79 8.22
CA ASP A 139 13.65 8.55 8.19
C ASP A 139 13.22 7.26 7.46
N VAL A 140 14.15 6.34 7.18
CA VAL A 140 13.87 5.05 6.54
C VAL A 140 13.75 3.97 7.61
N ALA A 141 12.51 3.60 7.91
CA ALA A 141 12.22 2.52 8.85
C ALA A 141 12.58 1.14 8.25
N LEU A 142 13.22 0.31 9.07
CA LEU A 142 13.53 -1.09 8.76
C LEU A 142 12.89 -2.02 9.78
N PRO A 143 12.57 -3.28 9.40
CA PRO A 143 12.00 -4.24 10.33
C PRO A 143 12.89 -4.43 11.55
N ASN A 144 12.31 -4.53 12.74
CA ASN A 144 13.07 -5.03 13.87
C ASN A 144 13.41 -6.50 13.60
N VAL A 145 14.66 -6.86 13.87
CA VAL A 145 15.02 -8.27 13.96
C VAL A 145 14.36 -8.80 15.22
N ALA A 146 13.51 -9.81 15.13
CA ALA A 146 12.86 -10.40 16.29
C ALA A 146 13.94 -10.73 17.35
N ASN A 147 13.83 -10.11 18.53
CA ASN A 147 14.68 -10.39 19.69
C ASN A 147 14.00 -11.49 20.53
N PRO A 148 14.76 -12.34 21.25
CA PRO A 148 16.03 -12.01 21.86
C PRO A 148 17.18 -12.76 21.18
N ILE A 149 17.95 -12.08 20.35
CA ILE A 149 19.21 -12.64 19.84
C ILE A 149 20.31 -11.65 20.21
N GLY A 150 20.56 -11.53 21.52
CA GLY A 150 21.56 -10.62 22.07
C GLY A 150 22.95 -11.25 22.20
N SER A 151 23.08 -12.57 22.06
CA SER A 151 24.32 -13.32 22.34
C SER A 151 24.43 -14.58 21.49
N GLU A 152 25.65 -15.08 21.27
CA GLU A 152 25.95 -16.40 20.66
C GLU A 152 25.07 -17.50 21.28
N LYS A 153 24.89 -17.46 22.61
CA LYS A 153 24.05 -18.39 23.40
C LYS A 153 22.57 -18.41 22.98
N ALA A 154 22.05 -17.29 22.46
CA ALA A 154 20.66 -17.20 22.02
C ALA A 154 20.49 -17.79 20.61
N ILE A 155 21.46 -17.55 19.71
CA ILE A 155 21.48 -18.15 18.37
C ILE A 155 21.63 -19.67 18.46
N GLY A 156 22.54 -20.16 19.31
CA GLY A 156 22.76 -21.60 19.51
C GLY A 156 21.56 -22.36 20.11
N SER A 157 20.56 -21.66 20.63
CA SER A 157 19.33 -22.25 21.18
C SER A 157 18.17 -22.31 20.17
N MET A 158 18.33 -21.74 18.98
CA MET A 158 17.30 -21.71 17.94
C MET A 158 17.27 -23.00 17.13
N SER A 159 16.13 -23.30 16.51
CA SER A 159 16.07 -24.34 15.49
C SER A 159 16.92 -23.95 14.28
N GLU A 160 17.47 -24.95 13.61
CA GLU A 160 18.28 -24.77 12.40
C GLU A 160 17.57 -23.92 11.34
N GLU A 161 16.29 -24.21 11.11
CA GLU A 161 15.44 -23.46 10.17
C GLU A 161 15.33 -21.97 10.54
N ALA A 162 15.19 -21.66 11.83
CA ALA A 162 15.09 -20.29 12.30
C ALA A 162 16.41 -19.52 12.11
N ILE A 163 17.56 -20.19 12.32
CA ILE A 163 18.90 -19.63 12.08
C ILE A 163 19.09 -19.32 10.59
N ILE A 164 18.75 -20.25 9.71
CA ILE A 164 18.85 -20.07 8.25
C ILE A 164 17.96 -18.91 7.79
N LYS A 165 16.70 -18.87 8.25
CA LYS A 165 15.76 -17.79 7.93
C LYS A 165 16.28 -16.42 8.39
N HIS A 166 16.88 -16.37 9.57
CA HIS A 166 17.49 -15.16 10.11
C HIS A 166 18.69 -14.70 9.27
N ALA A 167 19.61 -15.60 8.94
CA ALA A 167 20.78 -15.30 8.11
C ALA A 167 20.37 -14.78 6.72
N ARG A 168 19.39 -15.42 6.07
CA ARG A 168 18.81 -14.96 4.79
C ARG A 168 18.25 -13.55 4.91
N PHE A 169 17.41 -13.30 5.92
CA PHE A 169 16.84 -11.98 6.17
C PHE A 169 17.93 -10.88 6.30
N LEU A 170 18.99 -11.15 7.07
CA LEU A 170 20.09 -10.21 7.26
C LEU A 170 20.84 -9.95 5.95
N LEU A 171 21.25 -10.99 5.23
CA LEU A 171 21.98 -10.87 3.96
C LEU A 171 21.19 -10.07 2.93
N THR A 172 19.91 -10.40 2.75
CA THR A 172 19.03 -9.71 1.82
C THR A 172 18.83 -8.25 2.22
N THR A 173 18.60 -7.97 3.51
CA THR A 173 18.36 -6.59 3.93
C THR A 173 19.61 -5.72 3.79
N ILE A 174 20.79 -6.28 4.06
CA ILE A 174 22.07 -5.62 3.78
C ILE A 174 22.27 -5.44 2.26
N ALA A 175 21.88 -6.39 1.42
CA ALA A 175 21.92 -6.24 -0.04
C ALA A 175 21.02 -5.08 -0.51
N LYS A 176 19.81 -4.96 0.04
CA LYS A 176 18.90 -3.83 -0.20
C LYS A 176 19.51 -2.50 0.21
N LEU A 177 20.16 -2.45 1.37
CA LEU A 177 20.84 -1.26 1.89
C LEU A 177 22.05 -0.81 1.05
N LYS A 178 22.61 -1.68 0.21
CA LYS A 178 23.68 -1.29 -0.74
C LYS A 178 23.15 -0.85 -2.10
N ASP A 179 21.84 -0.94 -2.33
CA ASP A 179 21.23 -0.68 -3.63
C ASP A 179 20.65 0.75 -3.68
N TYR A 180 21.23 1.57 -4.56
CA TYR A 180 20.73 2.90 -4.90
C TYR A 180 19.22 2.92 -5.19
N SER A 181 18.75 1.98 -6.01
CA SER A 181 17.34 1.96 -6.43
C SER A 181 16.41 1.66 -5.27
N TRP A 182 16.87 0.88 -4.29
CA TRP A 182 16.11 0.61 -3.07
C TRP A 182 16.04 1.87 -2.20
N TRP A 183 17.17 2.54 -1.97
CA TRP A 183 17.23 3.79 -1.21
C TRP A 183 16.33 4.87 -1.81
N LEU A 184 16.41 5.09 -3.11
CA LEU A 184 15.59 6.11 -3.77
C LEU A 184 14.10 5.86 -3.57
N ARG A 185 13.64 4.60 -3.63
CA ARG A 185 12.25 4.25 -3.35
C ARG A 185 11.87 4.51 -1.88
N GLN A 186 12.74 4.16 -0.93
CA GLN A 186 12.46 4.38 0.49
C GLN A 186 12.47 5.87 0.85
N LEU A 187 13.45 6.63 0.37
CA LEU A 187 13.58 8.06 0.62
C LEU A 187 12.40 8.83 0.04
N ARG A 188 11.96 8.56 -1.20
CA ARG A 188 10.73 9.16 -1.75
C ARG A 188 9.51 8.89 -0.88
N LYS A 189 9.35 7.65 -0.40
CA LYS A 189 8.23 7.26 0.46
C LYS A 189 8.29 7.98 1.82
N ALA A 190 9.46 7.99 2.45
CA ALA A 190 9.68 8.63 3.74
C ALA A 190 9.47 10.15 3.64
N HIS A 191 10.08 10.79 2.64
CA HIS A 191 9.97 12.22 2.38
C HIS A 191 8.54 12.66 2.07
N ASN A 192 7.84 11.99 1.17
CA ASN A 192 6.44 12.32 0.86
C ASN A 192 5.56 12.26 2.11
N ARG A 193 5.73 11.25 2.96
CA ARG A 193 4.99 11.13 4.23
C ARG A 193 5.39 12.20 5.24
N LYS A 194 6.68 12.53 5.32
CA LYS A 194 7.20 13.55 6.23
C LYS A 194 6.68 14.93 5.87
N VAL A 195 6.68 15.28 4.59
CA VAL A 195 6.11 16.52 4.07
C VAL A 195 4.61 16.56 4.31
N GLU A 196 3.87 15.50 3.96
CA GLU A 196 2.42 15.48 4.19
C GLU A 196 2.06 15.55 5.68
N LYS A 197 2.86 14.92 6.56
CA LYS A 197 2.72 15.04 8.01
C LYS A 197 2.93 16.48 8.49
N ALA A 198 3.90 17.20 7.91
CA ALA A 198 4.11 18.63 8.19
C ALA A 198 2.90 19.47 7.77
N CYS A 199 2.38 19.23 6.56
CA CYS A 199 1.20 19.89 6.02
C CYS A 199 -0.05 19.66 6.89
N HIS A 200 -0.25 18.40 7.31
CA HIS A 200 -1.33 18.02 8.21
C HIS A 200 -1.19 18.75 9.56
N ALA A 201 0.00 18.74 10.17
CA ALA A 201 0.23 19.47 11.43
C ALA A 201 0.01 20.99 11.31
N ALA A 202 0.41 21.58 10.18
CA ALA A 202 0.19 22.97 9.82
C ALA A 202 -1.28 23.32 9.50
N ASN A 203 -2.20 22.37 9.64
CA ASN A 203 -3.63 22.53 9.35
C ASN A 203 -3.91 23.06 7.93
N ILE A 204 -3.10 22.68 6.93
CA ILE A 204 -3.38 23.00 5.52
C ILE A 204 -4.09 21.87 4.78
N VAL A 205 -4.25 20.72 5.43
CA VAL A 205 -5.10 19.63 4.95
C VAL A 205 -6.44 19.72 5.68
N ASN A 206 -7.39 20.41 5.07
CA ASN A 206 -8.75 20.59 5.58
C ASN A 206 -9.71 20.98 4.43
N LYS A 207 -11.02 21.08 4.74
CA LYS A 207 -12.08 21.40 3.76
C LYS A 207 -11.84 22.69 2.95
N TYR A 208 -11.25 23.71 3.55
CA TYR A 208 -11.09 25.05 2.95
C TYR A 208 -9.74 25.28 2.26
N TRP A 209 -8.83 24.31 2.37
CA TRP A 209 -7.49 24.34 1.80
C TRP A 209 -7.26 23.07 0.98
N GLY A 210 -6.17 22.33 1.24
CA GLY A 210 -5.88 21.09 0.53
C GLY A 210 -6.74 19.94 1.06
N ILE A 211 -7.99 19.83 0.60
CA ILE A 211 -8.88 18.76 1.04
C ILE A 211 -8.26 17.37 0.74
N TYR A 212 -8.35 16.44 1.70
CA TYR A 212 -7.78 15.07 1.65
C TYR A 212 -6.25 14.96 1.62
N ALA A 213 -5.58 15.83 0.87
CA ALA A 213 -4.13 15.89 0.73
C ALA A 213 -3.66 17.32 0.40
N SER A 214 -2.46 17.66 0.84
CA SER A 214 -1.85 18.97 0.57
C SER A 214 -1.51 19.17 -0.90
N ASP A 215 -1.57 20.42 -1.38
CA ASP A 215 -1.24 20.78 -2.76
C ASP A 215 0.21 20.41 -3.12
N ILE A 216 1.13 20.45 -2.14
CA ILE A 216 2.52 20.01 -2.31
C ILE A 216 2.56 18.55 -2.75
N SER A 217 1.83 17.68 -2.05
CA SER A 217 1.78 16.25 -2.36
C SER A 217 1.04 15.97 -3.67
N VAL A 218 -0.03 16.73 -3.96
CA VAL A 218 -0.80 16.60 -5.21
C VAL A 218 0.10 16.94 -6.41
N ASN A 219 0.81 18.07 -6.38
CA ASN A 219 1.72 18.49 -7.44
C ASN A 219 2.85 17.49 -7.66
N ARG A 220 3.45 16.98 -6.58
CA ARG A 220 4.48 15.93 -6.66
C ARG A 220 3.94 14.63 -7.25
N ARG A 221 2.71 14.25 -6.87
CA ARG A 221 2.04 13.05 -7.41
C ARG A 221 1.75 13.19 -8.89
N ALA A 222 1.24 14.35 -9.33
CA ALA A 222 1.01 14.66 -10.73
C ALA A 222 2.32 14.56 -11.54
N GLY A 223 3.41 15.17 -11.06
CA GLY A 223 4.72 15.06 -11.69
C GLY A 223 5.25 13.62 -11.76
N GLN A 224 4.99 12.80 -10.72
CA GLN A 224 5.35 11.38 -10.74
C GLN A 224 4.53 10.58 -11.75
N ILE A 225 3.22 10.86 -11.87
CA ILE A 225 2.34 10.22 -12.85
C ILE A 225 2.80 10.58 -14.26
N ALA A 226 3.09 11.85 -14.55
CA ALA A 226 3.60 12.30 -15.84
C ALA A 226 4.92 11.62 -16.22
N ARG A 227 5.88 11.51 -15.27
CA ARG A 227 7.14 10.78 -15.50
C ARG A 227 6.92 9.29 -15.76
N ASN A 228 6.00 8.66 -15.04
CA ASN A 228 5.67 7.25 -15.26
C ASN A 228 5.03 7.05 -16.64
N GLN A 229 4.11 7.92 -17.03
CA GLN A 229 3.44 7.87 -18.32
C GLN A 229 4.46 8.00 -19.45
N LYS A 230 5.34 9.00 -19.39
CA LYS A 230 6.44 9.15 -20.34
C LYS A 230 7.33 7.90 -20.41
N MET A 231 7.64 7.27 -19.27
CA MET A 231 8.39 6.02 -19.26
C MET A 231 7.63 4.89 -19.98
N LEU A 232 6.32 4.77 -19.77
CA LEU A 232 5.51 3.75 -20.43
C LEU A 232 5.40 3.99 -21.95
N GLU A 233 5.40 5.25 -22.38
CA GLU A 233 5.38 5.65 -23.80
C GLU A 233 6.74 5.44 -24.48
N GLU A 234 7.85 5.61 -23.76
CA GLU A 234 9.21 5.45 -24.30
C GLU A 234 9.72 4.01 -24.31
N HIS A 235 8.97 3.05 -23.76
CA HIS A 235 9.35 1.65 -23.70
C HIS A 235 8.32 0.75 -24.38
N GLU A 236 8.80 -0.29 -25.01
CA GLU A 236 7.97 -1.32 -25.65
C GLU A 236 8.25 -2.70 -25.05
N ALA A 237 7.22 -3.53 -25.04
CA ALA A 237 7.31 -4.95 -24.79
C ALA A 237 7.38 -5.69 -26.11
N VAL A 238 8.37 -6.57 -26.25
CA VAL A 238 8.62 -7.39 -27.44
C VAL A 238 8.56 -8.85 -27.07
N ASN A 239 7.79 -9.65 -27.83
CA ASN A 239 7.74 -11.10 -27.67
C ASN A 239 8.60 -11.85 -28.69
N GLU A 240 8.69 -13.17 -28.53
CA GLU A 240 9.41 -14.07 -29.43
C GLU A 240 8.84 -14.13 -30.86
N SER A 241 7.58 -13.74 -31.07
CA SER A 241 6.93 -13.68 -32.37
C SER A 241 7.18 -12.36 -33.12
N GLY A 242 7.88 -11.41 -32.50
CA GLY A 242 8.17 -10.09 -33.06
C GLY A 242 7.07 -9.06 -32.84
N ASP A 243 6.01 -9.38 -32.09
CA ASP A 243 4.98 -8.42 -31.70
C ASP A 243 5.57 -7.36 -30.78
N ARG A 244 5.21 -6.11 -31.04
CA ARG A 244 5.68 -4.94 -30.29
C ARG A 244 4.49 -4.11 -29.85
N PHE A 245 4.44 -3.82 -28.55
CA PHE A 245 3.46 -2.92 -27.98
C PHE A 245 4.13 -1.99 -26.99
N THR A 246 3.76 -0.71 -26.99
CA THR A 246 4.22 0.21 -25.96
C THR A 246 3.70 -0.26 -24.59
N LEU A 247 4.45 0.01 -23.52
CA LEU A 247 3.95 -0.29 -22.18
C LEU A 247 2.71 0.54 -21.83
N ALA A 248 2.54 1.71 -22.46
CA ALA A 248 1.36 2.55 -22.33
C ALA A 248 0.10 1.84 -22.86
N GLU A 249 0.14 1.32 -24.09
CA GLU A 249 -0.98 0.57 -24.69
C GLU A 249 -1.34 -0.67 -23.86
N LEU A 250 -0.33 -1.38 -23.34
CA LEU A 250 -0.56 -2.53 -22.46
C LEU A 250 -1.15 -2.14 -21.12
N SER A 251 -0.77 -0.99 -20.57
CA SER A 251 -1.31 -0.43 -19.33
C SER A 251 -2.81 -0.11 -19.46
N ASP A 252 -3.21 0.47 -20.60
CA ASP A 252 -4.59 0.87 -20.86
C ASP A 252 -5.57 -0.29 -20.99
N LYS A 253 -5.07 -1.46 -21.42
CA LYS A 253 -5.89 -2.68 -21.58
C LYS A 253 -6.14 -3.45 -20.27
N ASN A 254 -5.63 -2.97 -19.13
CA ASN A 254 -5.76 -3.68 -17.85
C ASN A 254 -6.31 -2.80 -16.72
N VAL A 255 -6.43 -3.34 -15.50
CA VAL A 255 -6.97 -2.64 -14.32
C VAL A 255 -6.08 -1.50 -13.78
N SER A 256 -4.96 -1.23 -14.43
CA SER A 256 -4.19 0.00 -14.24
C SER A 256 -4.96 1.20 -14.77
N ASN A 257 -5.74 1.00 -15.85
CA ASN A 257 -6.72 1.97 -16.33
C ASN A 257 -7.87 2.13 -15.30
N PRO A 258 -8.16 3.36 -14.84
CA PRO A 258 -9.22 3.64 -13.87
C PRO A 258 -10.61 3.13 -14.29
N VAL A 259 -10.96 3.26 -15.57
CA VAL A 259 -12.27 2.83 -16.11
C VAL A 259 -12.40 1.31 -16.02
N ASN A 260 -11.39 0.57 -16.46
CA ASN A 260 -11.39 -0.90 -16.37
C ASN A 260 -11.44 -1.38 -14.91
N ARG A 261 -10.73 -0.69 -14.01
CA ARG A 261 -10.77 -0.97 -12.57
C ARG A 261 -12.17 -0.75 -12.00
N ARG A 262 -12.82 0.37 -12.33
CA ARG A 262 -14.19 0.69 -11.92
C ARG A 262 -15.17 -0.37 -12.41
N ASN A 263 -15.11 -0.71 -13.69
CA ASN A 263 -15.99 -1.71 -14.30
C ASN A 263 -15.83 -3.09 -13.63
N GLU A 264 -14.60 -3.56 -13.39
CA GLU A 264 -14.37 -4.85 -12.71
C GLU A 264 -14.89 -4.83 -11.26
N LEU A 265 -14.69 -3.73 -10.53
CA LEU A 265 -15.23 -3.59 -9.17
C LEU A 265 -16.76 -3.66 -9.17
N MET A 266 -17.41 -2.96 -10.10
CA MET A 266 -18.87 -2.93 -10.22
C MET A 266 -19.44 -4.31 -10.58
N VAL A 267 -18.83 -5.01 -11.54
CA VAL A 267 -19.21 -6.40 -11.89
C VAL A 267 -19.17 -7.31 -10.66
N ARG A 268 -18.09 -7.21 -9.88
CA ARG A 268 -17.89 -8.07 -8.71
C ARG A 268 -18.87 -7.75 -7.58
N ILE A 269 -19.15 -6.48 -7.32
CA ILE A 269 -20.14 -6.08 -6.31
C ILE A 269 -21.53 -6.53 -6.74
N ARG A 270 -21.87 -6.33 -8.02
CA ARG A 270 -23.16 -6.73 -8.56
C ARG A 270 -23.37 -8.24 -8.43
N GLY A 271 -22.40 -9.06 -8.86
CA GLY A 271 -22.52 -10.51 -8.71
C GLY A 271 -22.51 -10.98 -7.25
N THR A 272 -21.91 -10.20 -6.34
CA THR A 272 -21.99 -10.47 -4.89
C THR A 272 -23.40 -10.18 -4.35
N GLU A 273 -24.04 -9.10 -4.81
CA GLU A 273 -25.43 -8.78 -4.48
C GLU A 273 -26.42 -9.78 -5.09
N ASP A 274 -26.20 -10.21 -6.33
CA ASP A 274 -27.06 -11.19 -7.00
C ASP A 274 -27.02 -12.54 -6.25
N PHE A 275 -25.84 -12.98 -5.81
CA PHE A 275 -25.69 -14.14 -4.93
C PHE A 275 -26.43 -13.93 -3.59
N ALA A 276 -26.23 -12.78 -2.95
CA ALA A 276 -26.91 -12.48 -1.68
C ALA A 276 -28.44 -12.57 -1.81
N LYS A 277 -29.02 -12.12 -2.93
CA LYS A 277 -30.45 -12.24 -3.19
C LYS A 277 -30.90 -13.69 -3.38
N GLN A 278 -30.10 -14.50 -4.08
CA GLN A 278 -30.40 -15.93 -4.28
C GLN A 278 -30.42 -16.70 -2.96
N GLU A 279 -29.50 -16.39 -2.07
CA GLU A 279 -29.38 -17.02 -0.74
C GLU A 279 -30.24 -16.34 0.34
N GLY A 280 -31.02 -15.31 0.01
CA GLY A 280 -31.87 -14.61 0.99
C GLY A 280 -31.12 -13.79 2.05
N LEU A 281 -29.85 -13.44 1.79
CA LEU A 281 -29.03 -12.65 2.70
C LEU A 281 -29.45 -11.17 2.72
N VAL A 282 -29.29 -10.55 3.89
CA VAL A 282 -29.64 -9.15 4.12
C VAL A 282 -28.41 -8.27 4.01
N GLY A 283 -28.51 -7.24 3.17
CA GLY A 283 -27.47 -6.23 3.01
C GLY A 283 -27.51 -5.16 4.11
N VAL A 284 -26.35 -4.86 4.68
CA VAL A 284 -26.14 -3.80 5.68
C VAL A 284 -25.01 -2.88 5.21
N PHE A 285 -25.28 -1.58 5.17
CA PHE A 285 -24.29 -0.55 4.95
C PHE A 285 -23.78 -0.01 6.28
N LEU A 286 -22.49 -0.18 6.54
CA LEU A 286 -21.83 0.28 7.76
C LEU A 286 -20.90 1.44 7.46
N THR A 287 -20.83 2.39 8.38
CA THR A 287 -19.78 3.43 8.40
C THR A 287 -19.04 3.38 9.73
N ILE A 288 -17.71 3.28 9.68
CA ILE A 288 -16.84 3.27 10.87
C ILE A 288 -15.83 4.40 10.74
N THR A 289 -15.72 5.25 11.76
CA THR A 289 -14.81 6.41 11.78
C THR A 289 -13.76 6.32 12.88
N CYS A 290 -12.70 7.13 12.78
CA CYS A 290 -11.67 7.24 13.82
C CYS A 290 -12.13 8.17 14.97
N PRO A 291 -11.64 7.97 16.21
CA PRO A 291 -11.82 8.90 17.33
C PRO A 291 -11.36 10.34 17.06
N LEU A 292 -11.87 11.31 17.83
CA LEU A 292 -11.59 12.74 17.64
C LEU A 292 -10.10 13.08 17.67
N LYS A 293 -9.29 12.36 18.45
CA LYS A 293 -7.82 12.57 18.53
C LYS A 293 -7.09 12.32 17.21
N TYR A 294 -7.70 11.61 16.26
CA TYR A 294 -7.15 11.37 14.93
C TYR A 294 -7.39 12.53 13.95
N HIS A 295 -8.44 13.34 14.19
CA HIS A 295 -8.85 14.41 13.29
C HIS A 295 -8.11 15.71 13.60
N ARG A 296 -7.42 16.26 12.61
CA ARG A 296 -6.65 17.50 12.73
C ARG A 296 -7.54 18.73 12.78
N SER A 297 -8.68 18.73 12.08
CA SER A 297 -9.53 19.90 11.93
C SER A 297 -11.00 19.57 12.03
N PHE A 298 -11.80 20.55 12.46
CA PHE A 298 -13.26 20.41 12.47
C PHE A 298 -13.84 20.49 11.07
N SER A 299 -14.75 19.58 10.72
CA SER A 299 -15.33 19.48 9.36
C SER A 299 -16.07 20.74 8.89
N LYS A 300 -16.73 21.45 9.81
CA LYS A 300 -17.52 22.64 9.48
C LYS A 300 -16.68 23.90 9.34
N SER A 301 -15.74 24.15 10.26
CA SER A 301 -14.97 25.41 10.29
C SER A 301 -13.58 25.30 9.68
N GLY A 302 -13.02 24.09 9.55
CA GLY A 302 -11.62 23.88 9.17
C GLY A 302 -10.62 24.30 10.24
N GLU A 303 -11.11 24.78 11.40
CA GLU A 303 -10.26 25.22 12.50
C GLU A 303 -9.52 24.05 13.14
N PRO A 304 -8.30 24.30 13.67
CA PRO A 304 -7.54 23.30 14.41
C PRO A 304 -8.35 22.63 15.52
N ASN A 305 -8.37 21.30 15.53
CA ASN A 305 -8.89 20.52 16.66
C ASN A 305 -7.85 20.50 17.81
N PRO A 306 -8.15 21.05 19.00
CA PRO A 306 -7.21 21.05 20.13
C PRO A 306 -6.98 19.65 20.74
N LYS A 307 -7.85 18.66 20.45
CA LYS A 307 -7.71 17.29 20.92
C LYS A 307 -6.90 16.40 19.98
N TRP A 308 -6.41 16.92 18.85
CA TRP A 308 -5.59 16.15 17.93
C TRP A 308 -4.24 15.80 18.56
N GLU A 309 -3.90 14.51 18.57
CA GLU A 309 -2.70 13.99 19.25
C GLU A 309 -1.51 13.76 18.30
N GLY A 310 -1.56 14.35 17.09
CA GLY A 310 -0.47 14.21 16.12
C GLY A 310 -0.55 12.96 15.23
N PHE A 311 -1.66 12.22 15.31
CA PHE A 311 -1.91 11.06 14.45
C PHE A 311 -2.02 11.45 12.97
N THR A 312 -1.50 10.58 12.13
CA THR A 312 -1.56 10.68 10.67
C THR A 312 -2.70 9.83 10.09
N PRO A 313 -3.09 10.06 8.83
CA PRO A 313 -3.99 9.16 8.13
C PRO A 313 -3.53 7.70 8.10
N LYS A 314 -2.22 7.44 8.12
CA LYS A 314 -1.70 6.07 8.25
C LYS A 314 -2.02 5.47 9.62
N ASP A 315 -1.87 6.25 10.69
CA ASP A 315 -2.17 5.78 12.05
C ASP A 315 -3.67 5.51 12.21
N GLY A 316 -4.53 6.36 11.64
CA GLY A 316 -5.98 6.10 11.57
C GLY A 316 -6.32 4.83 10.79
N GLN A 317 -5.65 4.57 9.67
CA GLN A 317 -5.86 3.34 8.90
C GLN A 317 -5.39 2.10 9.65
N ASP A 318 -4.26 2.20 10.37
CA ASP A 318 -3.75 1.12 11.23
C ASP A 318 -4.74 0.82 12.37
N TYR A 319 -5.32 1.85 13.00
CA TYR A 319 -6.40 1.71 13.98
C TYR A 319 -7.60 0.94 13.41
N LEU A 320 -8.13 1.36 12.25
CA LEU A 320 -9.28 0.70 11.62
C LEU A 320 -8.95 -0.75 11.23
N ASN A 321 -7.72 -1.02 10.77
CA ASN A 321 -7.26 -2.38 10.49
C ASN A 321 -7.25 -3.26 11.74
N ILE A 322 -6.74 -2.76 12.87
CA ILE A 322 -6.70 -3.49 14.15
C ILE A 322 -8.13 -3.75 14.65
N LEU A 323 -9.00 -2.74 14.60
CA LEU A 323 -10.42 -2.85 14.93
C LEU A 323 -11.09 -3.94 14.09
N TRP A 324 -10.87 -3.94 12.77
CA TRP A 324 -11.46 -4.94 11.88
C TRP A 324 -10.91 -6.36 12.09
N GLN A 325 -9.62 -6.49 12.44
CA GLN A 325 -9.07 -7.79 12.84
C GLN A 325 -9.80 -8.36 14.07
N ARG A 326 -10.11 -7.50 15.05
CA ARG A 326 -10.85 -7.90 16.25
C ARG A 326 -12.32 -8.24 15.96
N ILE A 327 -12.99 -7.43 15.13
CA ILE A 327 -14.35 -7.72 14.66
C ILE A 327 -14.40 -9.07 13.95
N ARG A 328 -13.49 -9.33 12.99
CA ARG A 328 -13.46 -10.62 12.28
C ARG A 328 -13.20 -11.80 13.22
N ALA A 329 -12.37 -11.62 14.25
CA ALA A 329 -12.16 -12.65 15.26
C ALA A 329 -13.44 -12.91 16.08
N ALA A 330 -14.25 -11.89 16.35
CA ALA A 330 -15.55 -12.04 17.01
C ALA A 330 -16.57 -12.73 16.09
N PHE A 331 -16.70 -12.28 14.85
CA PHE A 331 -17.51 -12.96 13.82
C PHE A 331 -17.17 -14.45 13.71
N GLN A 332 -15.89 -14.82 13.75
CA GLN A 332 -15.50 -16.22 13.72
C GLN A 332 -15.98 -17.02 14.94
N ARG A 333 -15.99 -16.43 16.14
CA ARG A 333 -16.50 -17.09 17.36
C ARG A 333 -18.00 -17.26 17.32
N GLU A 334 -18.70 -16.24 16.83
CA GLU A 334 -20.16 -16.23 16.67
C GLU A 334 -20.64 -16.90 15.37
N GLN A 335 -19.72 -17.49 14.59
CA GLN A 335 -20.01 -18.16 13.31
C GLN A 335 -20.76 -17.27 12.31
N ILE A 336 -20.45 -15.98 12.29
CA ILE A 336 -20.95 -15.00 11.32
C ILE A 336 -19.93 -14.89 10.19
N TYR A 337 -20.35 -15.16 8.96
CA TYR A 337 -19.47 -15.11 7.79
C TYR A 337 -20.03 -14.13 6.77
N PRO A 338 -19.88 -12.80 6.97
CA PRO A 338 -20.42 -11.85 6.03
C PRO A 338 -19.63 -11.87 4.72
N LEU A 339 -20.31 -11.60 3.62
CA LEU A 339 -19.72 -11.35 2.31
C LEU A 339 -19.91 -9.89 1.91
N GLY A 340 -19.03 -9.34 1.08
CA GLY A 340 -19.19 -7.97 0.62
C GLY A 340 -17.90 -7.23 0.32
N ILE A 341 -17.88 -5.93 0.61
CA ILE A 341 -16.76 -5.04 0.29
C ILE A 341 -16.56 -3.95 1.35
N ARG A 342 -15.30 -3.62 1.62
CA ARG A 342 -14.86 -2.49 2.43
C ARG A 342 -14.19 -1.44 1.54
N VAL A 343 -14.62 -0.20 1.68
CA VAL A 343 -14.10 1.00 1.02
C VAL A 343 -13.49 1.91 2.08
N ALA A 344 -12.24 2.33 1.88
CA ALA A 344 -11.56 3.30 2.76
C ALA A 344 -11.48 4.66 2.05
N GLU A 345 -11.94 5.71 2.72
CA GLU A 345 -12.02 7.06 2.18
C GLU A 345 -11.42 8.10 3.14
N PRO A 346 -10.84 9.20 2.61
CA PRO A 346 -10.44 10.31 3.46
C PRO A 346 -11.65 11.17 3.85
N GLN A 347 -11.65 11.66 5.09
CA GLN A 347 -12.48 12.79 5.50
C GLN A 347 -11.82 14.11 5.08
N HIS A 348 -12.49 15.24 5.32
CA HIS A 348 -12.04 16.59 4.91
C HIS A 348 -10.60 16.94 5.31
N ASP A 349 -10.08 16.35 6.40
CA ASP A 349 -8.71 16.56 6.90
C ASP A 349 -7.73 15.43 6.54
N GLY A 350 -8.18 14.45 5.77
CA GLY A 350 -7.39 13.27 5.37
C GLY A 350 -7.52 12.08 6.32
N THR A 351 -8.19 12.19 7.46
CA THR A 351 -8.41 11.05 8.38
C THR A 351 -9.24 9.97 7.69
N PRO A 352 -8.82 8.69 7.70
CA PRO A 352 -9.59 7.63 7.06
C PRO A 352 -10.90 7.35 7.81
N HIS A 353 -11.91 6.95 7.04
CA HIS A 353 -13.09 6.24 7.53
C HIS A 353 -13.43 5.12 6.56
N TRP A 354 -14.18 4.14 7.04
CA TRP A 354 -14.56 2.98 6.25
C TRP A 354 -16.06 2.94 6.00
N HIS A 355 -16.42 2.66 4.76
CA HIS A 355 -17.74 2.21 4.36
C HIS A 355 -17.67 0.71 4.07
N LEU A 356 -18.58 -0.06 4.65
CA LEU A 356 -18.70 -1.50 4.38
C LEU A 356 -20.09 -1.78 3.85
N LEU A 357 -20.17 -2.51 2.76
CA LEU A 357 -21.39 -3.17 2.33
C LEU A 357 -21.22 -4.66 2.64
N LEU A 358 -21.95 -5.15 3.64
CA LEU A 358 -21.89 -6.54 4.10
C LEU A 358 -23.24 -7.21 3.88
N PHE A 359 -23.24 -8.49 3.53
CA PHE A 359 -24.42 -9.33 3.45
C PHE A 359 -24.26 -10.51 4.41
N THR A 360 -25.29 -10.80 5.19
CA THR A 360 -25.31 -11.89 6.18
C THR A 360 -26.72 -12.46 6.31
N GLU A 361 -26.85 -13.57 7.04
CA GLU A 361 -28.13 -14.24 7.28
C GLU A 361 -29.08 -13.32 8.04
N ALA A 362 -30.37 -13.35 7.70
CA ALA A 362 -31.36 -12.42 8.27
C ALA A 362 -31.43 -12.47 9.81
N ASN A 363 -31.23 -13.65 10.41
CA ASN A 363 -31.21 -13.84 11.87
C ASN A 363 -29.88 -13.44 12.55
N GLN A 364 -28.82 -13.17 11.78
CA GLN A 364 -27.50 -12.76 12.29
C GLN A 364 -27.23 -11.26 12.14
N VAL A 365 -28.12 -10.52 11.45
CA VAL A 365 -27.95 -9.09 11.15
C VAL A 365 -27.74 -8.26 12.41
N ASP A 366 -28.60 -8.42 13.41
CA ASP A 366 -28.54 -7.62 14.64
C ASP A 366 -27.28 -7.91 15.44
N GLU A 367 -26.88 -9.18 15.53
CA GLU A 367 -25.65 -9.60 16.20
C GLU A 367 -24.41 -9.06 15.47
N MET A 368 -24.38 -9.15 14.14
CA MET A 368 -23.30 -8.60 13.32
C MET A 368 -23.15 -7.09 13.54
N ILE A 369 -24.27 -6.34 13.56
CA ILE A 369 -24.28 -4.90 13.82
C ILE A 369 -23.82 -4.59 15.24
N SER A 370 -24.32 -5.35 16.24
CA SER A 370 -23.98 -5.21 17.65
C SER A 370 -22.47 -5.37 17.88
N ILE A 371 -21.87 -6.45 17.35
CA ILE A 371 -20.42 -6.68 17.41
C ILE A 371 -19.65 -5.52 16.78
N CYS A 372 -20.06 -5.07 15.58
CA CYS A 372 -19.39 -3.96 14.92
C CYS A 372 -19.45 -2.68 15.76
N ARG A 373 -20.62 -2.36 16.33
CA ARG A 373 -20.84 -1.17 17.16
C ARG A 373 -20.00 -1.23 18.43
N ASP A 374 -20.01 -2.35 19.14
CA ASP A 374 -19.23 -2.54 20.37
C ASP A 374 -17.75 -2.25 20.11
N TYR A 375 -17.14 -2.94 19.14
CA TYR A 375 -15.73 -2.74 18.83
C TYR A 375 -15.40 -1.31 18.36
N ALA A 376 -16.31 -0.65 17.62
CA ALA A 376 -16.13 0.72 17.18
C ALA A 376 -16.18 1.75 18.33
N MET A 377 -16.93 1.44 19.40
CA MET A 377 -17.13 2.31 20.56
C MET A 377 -16.13 2.05 21.70
N ARG A 378 -15.35 0.96 21.69
CA ARG A 378 -14.39 0.63 22.76
C ARG A 378 -13.31 1.68 23.00
N GLU A 379 -12.82 2.35 21.96
CA GLU A 379 -11.80 3.39 22.08
C GLU A 379 -12.46 4.77 22.11
N ASP A 380 -12.30 5.52 23.20
CA ASP A 380 -12.84 6.88 23.37
C ASP A 380 -14.36 6.98 23.10
N GLY A 381 -15.15 5.93 23.36
CA GLY A 381 -16.60 5.89 23.07
C GLY A 381 -17.44 6.91 23.83
N ASN A 382 -16.89 7.50 24.89
CA ASN A 382 -17.54 8.53 25.70
C ASN A 382 -17.22 9.96 25.23
N GLU A 383 -16.47 10.14 24.13
CA GLU A 383 -16.17 11.48 23.63
C GLU A 383 -17.43 12.16 23.03
N PRO A 384 -17.52 13.50 23.08
CA PRO A 384 -18.65 14.22 22.52
C PRO A 384 -18.90 13.88 21.05
N GLY A 385 -20.09 13.36 20.74
CA GLY A 385 -20.50 12.99 19.39
C GLY A 385 -20.13 11.57 18.94
N ALA A 386 -19.43 10.78 19.77
CA ALA A 386 -19.08 9.39 19.46
C ALA A 386 -20.32 8.57 19.06
N GLU A 387 -21.36 8.61 19.89
CA GLU A 387 -22.61 7.88 19.68
C GLU A 387 -23.26 8.16 18.31
N LYS A 388 -23.05 9.36 17.78
CA LYS A 388 -23.62 9.80 16.51
C LYS A 388 -22.73 9.53 15.30
N TYR A 389 -21.41 9.66 15.45
CA TYR A 389 -20.49 9.72 14.31
C TYR A 389 -19.52 8.54 14.23
N ARG A 390 -19.36 7.76 15.31
CA ARG A 390 -18.37 6.68 15.34
C ARG A 390 -18.77 5.48 14.51
N PHE A 391 -20.05 5.13 14.58
CA PHE A 391 -20.64 3.97 13.93
C PHE A 391 -22.04 4.30 13.43
N ASP A 392 -22.31 4.01 12.16
CA ASP A 392 -23.64 4.09 11.56
C ASP A 392 -23.92 2.77 10.82
N ALA A 393 -25.14 2.27 10.94
CA ALA A 393 -25.58 1.04 10.30
C ALA A 393 -26.95 1.28 9.64
N LYS A 394 -27.04 0.96 8.35
CA LYS A 394 -28.26 1.13 7.56
C LYS A 394 -28.57 -0.15 6.81
N LEU A 395 -29.75 -0.70 7.03
CA LEU A 395 -30.26 -1.82 6.24
C LEU A 395 -30.50 -1.35 4.80
N ILE A 396 -30.09 -2.17 3.85
CA ILE A 396 -30.33 -1.90 2.44
C ILE A 396 -31.79 -2.19 2.12
N ASP A 397 -32.51 -1.13 1.74
CA ASP A 397 -33.87 -1.24 1.24
C ASP A 397 -33.85 -1.46 -0.28
N ALA A 398 -34.21 -2.67 -0.70
CA ALA A 398 -34.27 -3.05 -2.11
C ALA A 398 -35.24 -2.18 -2.93
N LYS A 399 -36.23 -1.54 -2.30
CA LYS A 399 -37.17 -0.63 -2.96
C LYS A 399 -36.58 0.75 -3.24
N LYS A 400 -35.56 1.17 -2.48
CA LYS A 400 -34.89 2.48 -2.63
C LYS A 400 -33.68 2.45 -3.55
N GLY A 401 -33.20 1.25 -3.89
CA GLY A 401 -32.07 1.05 -4.79
C GLY A 401 -31.36 -0.28 -4.54
N SER A 402 -30.48 -0.66 -5.47
CA SER A 402 -29.63 -1.84 -5.29
C SER A 402 -28.56 -1.59 -4.23
N ALA A 403 -28.13 -2.65 -3.54
CA ALA A 403 -27.01 -2.58 -2.59
C ALA A 403 -25.74 -2.04 -3.29
N THR A 404 -25.54 -2.45 -4.54
CA THR A 404 -24.50 -1.93 -5.43
C THR A 404 -24.60 -0.41 -5.59
N GLY A 405 -25.81 0.14 -5.72
CA GLY A 405 -26.03 1.59 -5.82
C GLY A 405 -25.56 2.37 -4.58
N TYR A 406 -25.71 1.80 -3.39
CA TYR A 406 -25.24 2.44 -2.14
C TYR A 406 -23.72 2.60 -2.11
N ILE A 407 -22.97 1.62 -2.62
CA ILE A 407 -21.49 1.68 -2.62
C ILE A 407 -20.91 2.31 -3.90
N ALA A 408 -21.67 2.34 -5.00
CA ALA A 408 -21.22 2.84 -6.31
C ALA A 408 -20.70 4.28 -6.26
N LYS A 409 -21.40 5.17 -5.53
CA LYS A 409 -20.99 6.57 -5.35
C LYS A 409 -19.56 6.67 -4.81
N TYR A 410 -19.22 5.82 -3.85
CA TYR A 410 -17.91 5.79 -3.21
C TYR A 410 -16.83 5.25 -4.17
N ILE A 411 -17.17 4.27 -5.02
CA ILE A 411 -16.22 3.75 -6.03
C ILE A 411 -15.90 4.80 -7.07
N CYS A 412 -16.91 5.47 -7.64
CA CYS A 412 -16.72 6.53 -8.64
C CYS A 412 -15.87 7.69 -8.09
N LYS A 413 -16.20 8.19 -6.88
CA LYS A 413 -15.45 9.26 -6.19
C LYS A 413 -13.97 8.96 -6.03
N ASN A 414 -13.64 7.70 -5.69
CA ASN A 414 -12.29 7.30 -5.33
C ASN A 414 -11.39 6.95 -6.52
N ILE A 415 -11.94 6.77 -7.71
CA ILE A 415 -11.20 6.23 -8.87
C ILE A 415 -10.96 7.29 -9.94
N ASP A 416 -12.02 7.90 -10.48
CA ASP A 416 -11.90 8.81 -11.62
C ASP A 416 -12.76 10.08 -11.49
N GLY A 417 -13.66 10.16 -10.49
CA GLY A 417 -14.56 11.30 -10.31
C GLY A 417 -15.61 11.43 -11.42
N SER A 418 -15.57 10.56 -12.43
CA SER A 418 -16.46 10.60 -13.59
C SER A 418 -17.90 10.25 -13.16
N ASN A 419 -18.88 10.97 -13.71
CA ASN A 419 -20.31 10.81 -13.43
C ASN A 419 -20.79 11.35 -12.07
N LEU A 420 -20.11 12.33 -11.49
CA LEU A 420 -20.58 13.10 -10.34
C LEU A 420 -20.81 14.55 -10.76
N GLU A 421 -21.93 15.14 -10.34
CA GLU A 421 -22.24 16.56 -10.58
C GLU A 421 -21.48 17.49 -9.62
N SER A 422 -21.14 17.00 -8.42
CA SER A 422 -20.35 17.72 -7.41
C SER A 422 -19.70 16.77 -6.39
N GLY A 423 -18.58 17.19 -5.81
CA GLY A 423 -17.90 16.52 -4.69
C GLY A 423 -18.68 16.57 -3.37
N ILE A 424 -18.22 15.85 -2.34
CA ILE A 424 -18.95 15.75 -1.05
C ILE A 424 -19.04 17.11 -0.35
N TYR A 425 -18.00 17.92 -0.51
CA TYR A 425 -17.82 19.21 0.12
C TYR A 425 -17.98 20.38 -0.85
N GLY A 426 -18.50 20.12 -2.07
CA GLY A 426 -18.70 21.10 -3.13
C GLY A 426 -17.49 21.24 -4.08
N GLU A 427 -16.51 20.35 -3.99
CA GLU A 427 -15.33 20.33 -4.85
C GLU A 427 -15.61 19.81 -6.27
N ASP A 428 -14.72 20.13 -7.22
CA ASP A 428 -14.70 19.50 -8.54
C ASP A 428 -14.40 17.99 -8.39
N PRO A 429 -15.23 17.09 -8.93
CA PRO A 429 -15.06 15.65 -8.76
C PRO A 429 -13.74 15.08 -9.30
N ILE A 430 -13.17 15.67 -10.35
CA ILE A 430 -11.90 15.21 -10.94
C ILE A 430 -10.75 15.61 -10.02
N GLU A 431 -10.74 16.85 -9.54
CA GLU A 431 -9.77 17.30 -8.54
C GLU A 431 -9.86 16.48 -7.25
N ALA A 432 -11.08 16.18 -6.80
CA ALA A 432 -11.33 15.32 -5.64
C ALA A 432 -10.68 13.94 -5.81
N ALA A 433 -10.91 13.30 -6.96
CA ALA A 433 -10.35 11.98 -7.26
C ALA A 433 -8.81 12.01 -7.29
N GLN A 434 -8.20 13.07 -7.85
CA GLN A 434 -6.74 13.25 -7.83
C GLN A 434 -6.18 13.42 -6.41
N ARG A 435 -6.88 14.16 -5.55
CA ARG A 435 -6.50 14.36 -4.14
C ARG A 435 -6.63 13.07 -3.34
N VAL A 436 -7.70 12.30 -3.56
CA VAL A 436 -7.89 10.97 -2.97
C VAL A 436 -6.82 9.97 -3.44
N GLU A 437 -6.49 9.97 -4.73
CA GLU A 437 -5.39 9.18 -5.31
C GLU A 437 -4.03 9.55 -4.70
N THR A 438 -3.81 10.84 -4.45
CA THR A 438 -2.61 11.34 -3.77
C THR A 438 -2.57 10.87 -2.33
N TRP A 439 -3.66 11.06 -1.57
CA TRP A 439 -3.83 10.62 -0.20
C TRP A 439 -3.52 9.13 -0.03
N ARG A 440 -4.19 8.27 -0.81
CA ARG A 440 -4.00 6.81 -0.70
C ARG A 440 -2.59 6.38 -1.12
N SER A 441 -1.95 7.08 -2.06
CA SER A 441 -0.58 6.83 -2.49
C SER A 441 0.46 7.21 -1.41
N VAL A 442 0.37 8.42 -0.84
CA VAL A 442 1.30 8.91 0.18
C VAL A 442 1.25 8.03 1.42
N TRP A 443 0.04 7.74 1.91
CA TRP A 443 -0.15 6.97 3.13
C TRP A 443 -0.07 5.45 2.91
N GLY A 444 -0.20 4.98 1.66
CA GLY A 444 -0.16 3.56 1.31
C GLY A 444 -1.43 2.83 1.75
N ILE A 445 -2.59 3.45 1.52
CA ILE A 445 -3.90 2.95 1.96
C ILE A 445 -4.55 2.15 0.82
N ARG A 446 -5.00 0.94 1.14
CA ARG A 446 -5.76 0.10 0.21
C ARG A 446 -7.23 0.51 0.25
N GLN A 447 -7.70 1.22 -0.79
CA GLN A 447 -9.07 1.73 -0.86
C GLN A 447 -10.15 0.65 -0.93
N PHE A 448 -9.96 -0.43 -1.70
CA PHE A 448 -10.99 -1.44 -1.92
C PHE A 448 -10.55 -2.83 -1.48
N GLU A 449 -11.39 -3.52 -0.72
CA GLU A 449 -11.17 -4.89 -0.29
C GLU A 449 -12.47 -5.68 -0.21
N PHE A 450 -12.55 -6.77 -0.96
CA PHE A 450 -13.67 -7.69 -0.88
C PHE A 450 -13.51 -8.64 0.31
N ILE A 451 -14.63 -8.99 0.89
CA ILE A 451 -14.79 -9.92 2.00
C ILE A 451 -15.54 -11.13 1.43
N GLY A 452 -14.92 -12.31 1.51
CA GLY A 452 -15.39 -13.51 0.82
C GLY A 452 -15.10 -13.51 -0.69
N GLY A 453 -15.65 -14.51 -1.38
CA GLY A 453 -15.53 -14.69 -2.82
C GLY A 453 -14.25 -15.39 -3.30
N CYS A 454 -14.27 -15.79 -4.56
CA CYS A 454 -13.23 -16.54 -5.23
C CYS A 454 -12.09 -15.66 -5.76
N SER A 455 -10.99 -16.31 -6.15
CA SER A 455 -9.78 -15.65 -6.64
C SER A 455 -10.03 -14.82 -7.92
N VAL A 456 -9.88 -13.50 -7.82
CA VAL A 456 -9.90 -12.57 -8.97
C VAL A 456 -8.76 -12.87 -9.95
N THR A 457 -7.64 -13.42 -9.46
CA THR A 457 -6.55 -13.85 -10.34
C THR A 457 -7.02 -14.98 -11.25
N THR A 458 -7.73 -15.97 -10.72
CA THR A 458 -8.28 -17.07 -11.53
C THR A 458 -9.28 -16.54 -12.56
N TRP A 459 -10.18 -15.66 -12.14
CA TRP A 459 -11.12 -14.96 -13.02
C TRP A 459 -10.42 -14.28 -14.20
N ARG A 460 -9.36 -13.50 -13.93
CA ARG A 460 -8.62 -12.78 -14.97
C ARG A 460 -7.84 -13.72 -15.89
N GLU A 461 -7.29 -14.81 -15.37
CA GLU A 461 -6.51 -15.75 -16.17
C GLU A 461 -7.40 -16.63 -17.07
N LEU A 462 -8.61 -17.01 -16.63
CA LEU A 462 -9.57 -17.73 -17.47
C LEU A 462 -9.94 -16.94 -18.73
N ARG A 463 -10.10 -15.61 -18.59
CA ARG A 463 -10.40 -14.70 -19.70
C ARG A 463 -9.24 -14.49 -20.68
N ARG A 464 -8.07 -15.10 -20.42
CA ARG A 464 -6.93 -15.12 -21.34
C ARG A 464 -6.90 -16.39 -22.20
N LEU A 465 -7.65 -17.43 -21.83
CA LEU A 465 -7.70 -18.67 -22.61
C LEU A 465 -8.43 -18.42 -23.92
N SER A 466 -7.93 -19.04 -25.00
CA SER A 466 -8.63 -19.05 -26.30
C SER A 466 -9.96 -19.79 -26.17
N LYS A 467 -10.97 -19.37 -26.94
CA LYS A 467 -12.24 -20.11 -27.06
C LYS A 467 -12.06 -21.49 -27.71
N GLU A 468 -10.96 -21.70 -28.41
CA GLU A 468 -10.58 -22.97 -29.05
C GLU A 468 -9.81 -23.89 -28.10
N SER A 469 -9.56 -23.46 -26.85
CA SER A 469 -8.84 -24.29 -25.88
C SER A 469 -9.70 -25.50 -25.51
N GLU A 470 -9.15 -26.70 -25.67
CA GLU A 470 -9.79 -27.92 -25.18
C GLU A 470 -9.72 -27.97 -23.65
N LEU A 471 -10.85 -27.68 -23.00
CA LEU A 471 -10.97 -27.63 -21.54
C LEU A 471 -11.98 -28.68 -21.06
N PRO A 472 -11.77 -29.29 -19.88
CA PRO A 472 -12.81 -30.10 -19.25
C PRO A 472 -14.10 -29.30 -19.10
N GLU A 473 -15.25 -29.95 -19.25
CA GLU A 473 -16.58 -29.30 -19.24
C GLU A 473 -16.79 -28.37 -18.02
N GLU A 474 -16.38 -28.82 -16.83
CA GLU A 474 -16.45 -28.01 -15.60
C GLU A 474 -15.60 -26.74 -15.68
N VAL A 475 -14.39 -26.83 -16.26
CA VAL A 475 -13.48 -25.69 -16.44
C VAL A 475 -14.01 -24.74 -17.50
N GLU A 476 -14.57 -25.27 -18.59
CA GLU A 476 -15.17 -24.48 -19.66
C GLU A 476 -16.40 -23.71 -19.17
N ALA A 477 -17.25 -24.32 -18.34
CA ALA A 477 -18.38 -23.62 -17.72
C ALA A 477 -17.92 -22.43 -16.84
N ILE A 478 -16.82 -22.60 -16.10
CA ILE A 478 -16.23 -21.52 -15.28
C ILE A 478 -15.63 -20.44 -16.19
N ARG A 479 -14.93 -20.82 -17.26
CA ARG A 479 -14.37 -19.89 -18.25
C ARG A 479 -15.48 -19.06 -18.89
N HIS A 480 -16.58 -19.69 -19.30
CA HIS A 480 -17.74 -19.04 -19.90
C HIS A 480 -18.34 -17.99 -18.96
N ALA A 481 -18.59 -18.35 -17.69
CA ALA A 481 -19.08 -17.40 -16.69
C ALA A 481 -18.13 -16.20 -16.50
N ALA A 482 -16.81 -16.43 -16.52
CA ALA A 482 -15.82 -15.37 -16.43
C ALA A 482 -15.78 -14.45 -17.66
N ASP A 483 -15.93 -15.00 -18.87
CA ASP A 483 -15.93 -14.28 -20.14
C ASP A 483 -17.18 -13.38 -20.28
N GLU A 484 -18.35 -13.90 -19.91
CA GLU A 484 -19.63 -13.16 -19.86
C GLU A 484 -19.71 -12.14 -18.73
N SER A 485 -18.68 -12.07 -17.88
CA SER A 485 -18.66 -11.20 -16.72
C SER A 485 -19.74 -11.51 -15.68
N ASP A 486 -20.19 -12.77 -15.60
CA ASP A 486 -21.10 -13.27 -14.57
C ASP A 486 -20.29 -13.70 -13.32
N TRP A 487 -20.05 -12.73 -12.44
CA TRP A 487 -19.31 -12.96 -11.20
C TRP A 487 -20.05 -13.91 -10.24
N CYS A 488 -21.38 -13.90 -10.22
CA CYS A 488 -22.16 -14.76 -9.34
C CYS A 488 -21.97 -16.23 -9.72
N LYS A 489 -22.26 -16.56 -10.98
CA LYS A 489 -22.14 -17.92 -11.53
C LYS A 489 -20.71 -18.43 -11.45
N PHE A 490 -19.72 -17.58 -11.74
CA PHE A 490 -18.32 -17.96 -11.57
C PHE A 490 -17.99 -18.39 -10.14
N ASN A 491 -18.46 -17.63 -9.13
CA ASN A 491 -18.21 -17.99 -7.74
C ASN A 491 -18.89 -19.31 -7.37
N GLN A 492 -20.14 -19.52 -7.80
CA GLN A 492 -20.89 -20.76 -7.57
C GLN A 492 -20.13 -21.97 -8.14
N LEU A 493 -19.69 -21.90 -9.40
CA LEU A 493 -18.94 -22.99 -10.05
C LEU A 493 -17.53 -23.21 -9.46
N MET A 494 -16.97 -22.19 -8.81
CA MET A 494 -15.67 -22.27 -8.12
C MET A 494 -15.77 -22.84 -6.69
N GLY A 495 -16.95 -23.28 -6.26
CA GLY A 495 -17.23 -23.84 -4.93
C GLY A 495 -17.99 -22.92 -3.97
N GLY A 496 -18.43 -21.74 -4.44
CA GLY A 496 -19.22 -20.77 -3.68
C GLY A 496 -18.42 -19.65 -3.01
N PHE A 497 -19.12 -18.60 -2.55
CA PHE A 497 -18.50 -17.40 -1.96
C PHE A 497 -17.78 -17.65 -0.63
N PHE A 498 -18.16 -18.70 0.10
CA PHE A 498 -17.57 -19.08 1.38
C PHE A 498 -16.46 -20.13 1.26
N CYS A 499 -16.17 -20.58 0.04
CA CYS A 499 -15.19 -21.63 -0.24
C CYS A 499 -13.77 -21.20 0.18
N LYS A 500 -13.08 -22.05 0.94
CA LYS A 500 -11.67 -21.80 1.27
C LYS A 500 -10.84 -21.84 -0.02
N ARG A 501 -9.77 -21.05 -0.09
CA ARG A 501 -8.88 -21.02 -1.26
C ARG A 501 -8.34 -22.39 -1.68
N LYS A 502 -8.17 -23.30 -0.70
CA LYS A 502 -7.70 -24.68 -0.94
C LYS A 502 -8.81 -25.65 -1.38
N GLU A 503 -10.05 -25.20 -1.44
CA GLU A 503 -11.21 -25.99 -1.86
C GLU A 503 -11.76 -25.49 -3.19
N GLN A 504 -11.31 -24.32 -3.66
CA GLN A 504 -11.69 -23.77 -4.97
C GLN A 504 -11.27 -24.68 -6.12
N THR A 505 -12.19 -24.85 -7.08
CA THR A 505 -12.07 -25.74 -8.26
C THR A 505 -10.80 -25.46 -9.07
N LEU A 506 -10.53 -24.18 -9.33
CA LEU A 506 -9.33 -23.71 -10.03
C LEU A 506 -8.46 -22.86 -9.13
N ARG A 507 -7.14 -22.90 -9.35
CA ARG A 507 -6.19 -22.02 -8.66
C ARG A 507 -5.19 -21.42 -9.63
N PRO A 508 -4.64 -20.24 -9.32
CA PRO A 508 -3.50 -19.72 -10.06
C PRO A 508 -2.33 -20.71 -9.99
N HIS A 509 -1.73 -21.01 -11.14
CA HIS A 509 -0.54 -21.83 -11.26
C HIS A 509 0.69 -20.94 -11.44
N TYR A 510 1.62 -21.05 -10.50
CA TYR A 510 2.90 -20.36 -10.54
C TYR A 510 4.01 -21.36 -10.89
N SER A 511 4.98 -20.90 -11.68
CA SER A 511 6.21 -21.66 -11.93
C SER A 511 7.44 -20.81 -11.58
N PHE A 512 8.53 -21.49 -11.25
CA PHE A 512 9.81 -20.85 -11.08
C PHE A 512 10.35 -20.35 -12.42
N LYS A 513 11.01 -19.19 -12.39
CA LYS A 513 11.77 -18.69 -13.53
C LYS A 513 13.16 -19.32 -13.50
N PHE A 514 13.63 -19.84 -14.63
CA PHE A 514 14.96 -20.43 -14.75
C PHE A 514 15.91 -19.51 -15.52
N ASP A 515 17.21 -19.60 -15.24
CA ASP A 515 18.23 -19.03 -16.10
C ASP A 515 18.48 -19.93 -17.31
N ALA A 516 18.37 -19.34 -18.51
CA ALA A 516 18.50 -20.08 -19.75
C ALA A 516 19.93 -20.62 -19.97
N SER A 517 20.94 -20.00 -19.34
CA SER A 517 22.34 -20.40 -19.50
C SER A 517 22.79 -21.45 -18.48
N THR A 518 22.32 -21.35 -17.23
CA THR A 518 22.75 -22.27 -16.15
C THR A 518 21.73 -23.35 -15.82
N GLY A 519 20.46 -23.18 -16.22
CA GLY A 519 19.35 -24.05 -15.81
C GLY A 519 18.93 -23.87 -14.35
N GLU A 520 19.55 -22.95 -13.60
CA GLU A 520 19.25 -22.70 -12.19
C GLU A 520 17.99 -21.85 -12.02
N VAL A 521 17.30 -22.01 -10.89
CA VAL A 521 16.15 -21.17 -10.55
C VAL A 521 16.63 -19.75 -10.28
N LYS A 522 16.02 -18.76 -10.95
CA LYS A 522 16.32 -17.35 -10.72
C LYS A 522 15.88 -16.92 -9.34
N GLU A 523 16.81 -16.35 -8.61
CA GLU A 523 16.54 -15.64 -7.38
C GLU A 523 16.13 -14.20 -7.67
N SER A 524 15.40 -13.61 -6.72
CA SER A 524 15.16 -12.17 -6.69
C SER A 524 16.49 -11.39 -6.72
N LYS A 525 16.43 -10.10 -7.06
CA LYS A 525 17.61 -9.20 -7.06
C LYS A 525 18.45 -9.28 -5.77
N TYR A 526 17.84 -9.62 -4.63
CA TYR A 526 18.50 -9.63 -3.32
C TYR A 526 18.64 -11.04 -2.71
N GLY A 527 18.29 -12.10 -3.45
CA GLY A 527 18.43 -13.48 -2.99
C GLY A 527 17.51 -13.90 -1.84
N ASP A 528 16.45 -13.16 -1.51
CA ASP A 528 15.50 -13.54 -0.42
C ASP A 528 14.49 -14.62 -0.83
N SER A 529 14.26 -14.79 -2.12
CA SER A 529 13.28 -15.75 -2.64
C SER A 529 13.62 -16.12 -4.08
N PHE A 530 13.17 -17.30 -4.49
CA PHE A 530 13.04 -17.63 -5.90
C PHE A 530 11.97 -16.75 -6.56
N ILE A 531 12.16 -16.48 -7.85
CA ILE A 531 11.19 -15.74 -8.66
C ILE A 531 10.16 -16.74 -9.17
N GLU A 532 8.98 -16.69 -8.57
CA GLU A 532 7.78 -17.34 -9.11
C GLU A 532 7.04 -16.39 -10.05
N ARG A 533 6.55 -16.91 -11.17
CA ARG A 533 5.71 -16.18 -12.11
C ARG A 533 4.39 -16.91 -12.29
N LEU A 534 3.29 -16.15 -12.34
CA LEU A 534 2.00 -16.67 -12.75
C LEU A 534 2.11 -17.15 -14.20
N VAL A 535 1.84 -18.43 -14.45
CA VAL A 535 1.90 -19.05 -15.78
C VAL A 535 0.52 -19.45 -16.28
N GLY A 536 -0.39 -19.78 -15.36
CA GLY A 536 -1.80 -19.93 -15.70
C GLY A 536 -2.63 -20.48 -14.57
N LEU A 537 -3.31 -21.60 -14.83
CA LEU A 537 -4.31 -22.18 -13.94
C LEU A 537 -4.00 -23.64 -13.66
N LYS A 538 -4.33 -24.09 -12.45
CA LYS A 538 -4.25 -25.48 -12.03
C LYS A 538 -5.66 -26.00 -11.73
N TYR A 539 -5.99 -27.15 -12.31
CA TYR A 539 -7.22 -27.90 -12.09
C TYR A 539 -6.86 -29.35 -11.79
N LYS A 540 -7.10 -29.82 -10.56
CA LYS A 540 -6.68 -31.16 -10.12
C LYS A 540 -5.18 -31.38 -10.43
N ALA A 541 -4.85 -32.39 -11.24
CA ALA A 541 -3.48 -32.68 -11.69
C ALA A 541 -3.10 -31.96 -13.00
N GLN A 542 -4.05 -31.30 -13.67
CA GLN A 542 -3.84 -30.61 -14.95
C GLN A 542 -3.46 -29.14 -14.73
N THR A 543 -2.71 -28.60 -15.71
CA THR A 543 -2.32 -27.19 -15.76
C THR A 543 -2.70 -26.61 -17.12
N PHE A 544 -3.36 -25.46 -17.10
CA PHE A 544 -3.70 -24.69 -18.30
C PHE A 544 -2.81 -23.45 -18.36
N ILE A 545 -2.02 -23.33 -19.42
CA ILE A 545 -1.09 -22.21 -19.61
C ILE A 545 -1.86 -21.05 -20.26
N THR A 546 -1.89 -19.89 -19.59
CA THR A 546 -2.60 -18.69 -20.06
C THR A 546 -1.65 -17.59 -20.54
N ARG A 547 -0.34 -17.80 -20.33
CA ARG A 547 0.71 -16.84 -20.64
C ARG A 547 1.73 -17.50 -21.56
N LEU A 548 1.36 -17.56 -22.84
CA LEU A 548 2.09 -18.25 -23.90
C LEU A 548 3.40 -17.54 -24.25
N HIS A 549 3.39 -16.21 -24.23
CA HIS A 549 4.51 -15.40 -24.71
C HIS A 549 5.48 -14.94 -23.62
N GLN A 550 6.76 -14.87 -24.00
CA GLN A 550 7.83 -14.29 -23.21
C GLN A 550 8.11 -12.86 -23.66
N TRP A 551 7.64 -11.90 -22.85
CA TRP A 551 7.85 -10.49 -23.11
C TRP A 551 9.16 -10.00 -22.49
N SER A 552 9.98 -9.34 -23.32
CA SER A 552 11.10 -8.51 -22.89
C SER A 552 10.74 -7.03 -23.02
N VAL A 553 11.33 -6.17 -22.20
CA VAL A 553 11.06 -4.73 -22.21
C VAL A 553 12.31 -4.01 -22.68
N GLU A 554 12.19 -3.18 -23.70
CA GLU A 554 13.27 -2.34 -24.22
C GLU A 554 12.82 -0.90 -24.44
N LYS A 555 13.79 0.02 -24.52
CA LYS A 555 13.49 1.43 -24.84
C LYS A 555 13.31 1.54 -26.35
N ILE A 556 12.26 2.23 -26.78
CA ILE A 556 11.95 2.44 -28.20
C ILE A 556 13.16 3.06 -28.90
N GLY A 557 13.52 2.50 -30.06
CA GLY A 557 14.65 2.96 -30.87
C GLY A 557 16.03 2.56 -30.37
N THR A 558 16.14 1.77 -29.29
CA THR A 558 17.43 1.26 -28.79
C THR A 558 17.70 -0.21 -29.13
N ALA A 559 16.97 -0.76 -30.12
CA ALA A 559 17.00 -2.17 -30.49
C ALA A 559 18.41 -2.75 -30.39
N ARG A 560 18.59 -3.74 -29.51
CA ARG A 560 19.74 -4.62 -29.63
C ARG A 560 19.57 -5.35 -30.95
N VAL A 561 20.52 -5.16 -31.87
CA VAL A 561 20.68 -6.03 -33.03
C VAL A 561 20.65 -7.46 -32.50
N ALA A 562 19.57 -8.19 -32.81
CA ALA A 562 19.52 -9.61 -32.52
C ALA A 562 20.74 -10.24 -33.22
N PRO A 563 21.55 -11.08 -32.54
CA PRO A 563 22.54 -11.84 -33.27
C PRO A 563 21.77 -12.72 -34.26
N LEU A 564 22.01 -12.50 -35.55
CA LEU A 564 21.64 -13.42 -36.61
C LEU A 564 22.24 -14.79 -36.25
N GLY A 565 21.39 -15.70 -35.79
CA GLY A 565 21.78 -17.02 -35.31
C GLY A 565 20.86 -18.09 -35.90
N VAL A 566 21.16 -18.43 -37.16
CA VAL A 566 20.96 -19.70 -37.91
C VAL A 566 19.57 -20.37 -37.87
N LEU A 567 19.03 -20.54 -39.08
CA LEU A 567 17.81 -21.26 -39.50
C LEU A 567 17.61 -22.64 -38.84
#